data_AF-A0A6S6TYL6-F1
#
_entry.id   AF-A0A6S6TYL6-F1
#
_cell.length_a   1.000
_cell.length_b   1.000
_cell.length_c   1.000
_cell.angle_alpha   90.00
_cell.angle_beta   90.00
_cell.angle_gamma   90.00
#
_symmetry.space_group_name_H-M   'P 1'
#
loop_
_entity.id
_entity.type
_entity.pdbx_description
1 polymer ?
#
loop_
_entity_poly.entity_id
_entity_poly.type
_entity_poly.pdbx_seq_one_letter_code
_entity_poly.pdbx_strand_id
1 'polypeptide(L)'
;KSKTYDMRGKRFCIIMAGNPYTESGDVFKIPDMLANRADIYNLGEVLGDKEDIFALSYLENGLTSNKVLTPLATREMKDIYTLIDLAKGREVSTNDLSHTYSGAELNEVTEVFKKLFVVQNVVLKVNQQYIASAAQNDEYRTEPPFKLQGSYRNMNKMAEKVSAAMNDDELMQMIEDHYQGEAQLLTGGAEENLLKLAELRGNMTDTEKVRWEEIKEEYRHNRLARKADVEIGLEIAEKLGEISLAFKHSDEVLENNQEKLQTTITHMVKHLHHISYALVKNGKSDTLELKLGDISEVLQTLGGQLQETLSQPGAGEMLTPQLNTISEHLQQLKTSVEGVKDQRDVTEQLSSIAEGVRVMGEELAEVSDTSTQKLNWLTRINRKRASGI
;
A
#
# COMPACT_ATOMS: atom_id res chain seq x y z
N LYS A 1 -9.41 -23.58 27.01
CA LYS A 1 -8.22 -23.59 27.89
C LYS A 1 -6.98 -23.75 27.02
N SER A 2 -5.97 -22.90 27.18
CA SER A 2 -4.66 -23.11 26.55
C SER A 2 -4.03 -24.41 27.07
N LYS A 3 -3.34 -25.13 26.18
CA LYS A 3 -2.57 -26.33 26.53
C LYS A 3 -1.09 -26.02 26.31
N THR A 4 -0.27 -26.31 27.31
CA THR A 4 1.18 -26.17 27.23
C THR A 4 1.79 -27.53 26.93
N TYR A 5 2.62 -27.61 25.90
CA TYR A 5 3.32 -28.83 25.50
C TYR A 5 4.83 -28.67 25.74
N ASP A 6 5.46 -29.64 26.40
CA ASP A 6 6.92 -29.70 26.53
C ASP A 6 7.52 -30.35 25.29
N MET A 7 8.19 -29.52 24.48
CA MET A 7 8.79 -29.91 23.20
C MET A 7 10.32 -30.10 23.31
N ARG A 8 10.90 -30.03 24.51
CA ARG A 8 12.35 -30.19 24.71
C ARG A 8 12.81 -31.57 24.23
N GLY A 9 13.86 -31.60 23.41
CA GLY A 9 14.44 -32.82 22.84
C GLY A 9 13.61 -33.50 21.74
N LYS A 10 12.49 -32.91 21.30
CA LYS A 10 11.63 -33.45 20.24
C LYS A 10 11.74 -32.61 18.98
N ARG A 11 11.77 -33.27 17.82
CA ARG A 11 11.55 -32.61 16.52
C ARG A 11 10.05 -32.49 16.29
N PHE A 12 9.59 -31.32 15.88
CA PHE A 12 8.18 -31.08 15.56
C PHE A 12 8.08 -30.19 14.33
N CYS A 13 6.97 -30.32 13.61
CA CYS A 13 6.60 -29.47 12.49
C CYS A 13 5.25 -28.81 12.83
N ILE A 14 5.10 -27.54 12.47
CA ILE A 14 3.83 -26.83 12.55
C ILE A 14 3.38 -26.58 11.12
N ILE A 15 2.26 -27.18 10.73
CA ILE A 15 1.62 -26.93 9.45
C ILE A 15 0.49 -25.95 9.71
N MET A 16 0.55 -24.79 9.05
CA MET A 16 -0.52 -23.80 9.09
C MET A 16 -1.10 -23.68 7.69
N ALA A 17 -2.43 -23.76 7.61
CA ALA A 17 -3.19 -23.41 6.42
C ALA A 17 -4.13 -22.28 6.79
N GLY A 18 -4.17 -21.24 5.97
CA GLY A 18 -4.96 -20.05 6.25
C GLY A 18 -5.22 -19.25 4.98
N ASN A 19 -6.27 -18.46 5.01
CA ASN A 19 -6.60 -17.56 3.91
C ASN A 19 -5.65 -16.35 3.91
N PRO A 20 -5.32 -15.78 2.74
CA PRO A 20 -4.46 -14.61 2.63
C PRO A 20 -5.09 -13.36 3.26
N TYR A 21 -6.41 -13.34 3.44
CA TYR A 21 -7.14 -12.28 4.15
C TYR A 21 -7.90 -12.82 5.36
N THR A 22 -8.03 -11.97 6.39
CA THR A 22 -8.89 -12.18 7.56
C THR A 22 -10.37 -12.10 7.17
N GLU A 23 -11.27 -12.43 8.12
CA GLU A 23 -12.72 -12.26 7.90
C GLU A 23 -13.12 -10.80 7.64
N SER A 24 -12.36 -9.83 8.16
CA SER A 24 -12.53 -8.39 7.90
C SER A 24 -11.97 -7.93 6.54
N GLY A 25 -11.26 -8.80 5.81
CA GLY A 25 -10.64 -8.47 4.54
C GLY A 25 -9.26 -7.78 4.65
N ASP A 26 -8.60 -7.91 5.82
CA ASP A 26 -7.22 -7.43 6.05
C ASP A 26 -6.21 -8.52 5.68
N VAL A 27 -5.01 -8.14 5.23
CA VAL A 27 -3.96 -9.10 4.88
C VAL A 27 -3.50 -9.86 6.13
N PHE A 28 -3.55 -11.19 6.08
CA PHE A 28 -3.01 -12.04 7.13
C PHE A 28 -1.48 -12.01 7.11
N LYS A 29 -0.85 -11.65 8.24
CA LYS A 29 0.61 -11.54 8.37
C LYS A 29 1.15 -12.58 9.34
N ILE A 30 2.16 -13.32 8.89
CA ILE A 30 2.92 -14.26 9.72
C ILE A 30 4.20 -13.54 10.18
N PRO A 31 4.54 -13.55 11.49
CA PRO A 31 5.78 -12.98 11.97
C PRO A 31 7.03 -13.59 11.31
N ASP A 32 8.01 -12.75 10.98
CA ASP A 32 9.23 -13.15 10.24
C ASP A 32 10.00 -14.32 10.87
N MET A 33 10.02 -14.41 12.20
CA MET A 33 10.67 -15.51 12.92
C MET A 33 10.07 -16.89 12.60
N LEU A 34 8.80 -16.94 12.21
CA LEU A 34 8.12 -18.16 11.77
C LEU A 34 8.23 -18.35 10.26
N ALA A 35 8.16 -17.26 9.48
CA ALA A 35 8.22 -17.29 8.02
C ALA A 35 9.60 -17.74 7.50
N ASN A 36 10.70 -17.28 8.11
CA ASN A 36 12.08 -17.58 7.68
C ASN A 36 12.49 -19.06 7.80
N ARG A 37 11.64 -19.90 8.42
CA ARG A 37 11.86 -21.35 8.56
C ARG A 37 10.69 -22.19 8.05
N ALA A 38 9.73 -21.57 7.38
CA ALA A 38 8.56 -22.24 6.86
C ALA A 38 8.72 -22.51 5.36
N ASP A 39 8.44 -23.74 4.94
CA ASP A 39 8.14 -24.01 3.54
C ASP A 39 6.73 -23.51 3.26
N ILE A 40 6.59 -22.59 2.31
CA ILE A 40 5.30 -21.99 1.94
C ILE A 40 4.84 -22.64 0.63
N TYR A 41 3.64 -23.19 0.65
CA TYR A 41 3.01 -23.80 -0.52
C TYR A 41 1.67 -23.12 -0.79
N ASN A 42 1.43 -22.71 -2.03
CA ASN A 42 0.10 -22.30 -2.46
C ASN A 42 -0.71 -23.56 -2.78
N LEU A 43 -1.65 -23.92 -1.89
CA LEU A 43 -2.49 -25.10 -2.05
C LEU A 43 -3.35 -25.04 -3.34
N GLY A 44 -3.62 -23.85 -3.87
CA GLY A 44 -4.36 -23.67 -5.12
C GLY A 44 -3.56 -24.09 -6.36
N GLU A 45 -2.24 -23.90 -6.38
CA GLU A 45 -1.38 -24.29 -7.52
C GLU A 45 -1.17 -25.81 -7.61
N VAL A 46 -1.40 -26.53 -6.50
CA VAL A 46 -1.25 -27.99 -6.41
C VAL A 46 -2.46 -28.73 -7.00
N LEU A 47 -3.53 -28.02 -7.39
CA LEU A 47 -4.78 -28.63 -7.85
C LEU A 47 -4.71 -29.21 -9.27
N GLY A 48 -3.82 -28.75 -10.15
CA GLY A 48 -3.53 -29.35 -11.47
C GLY A 48 -4.76 -29.93 -12.20
N ASP A 49 -4.69 -31.19 -12.62
CA ASP A 49 -5.77 -31.91 -13.33
C ASP A 49 -6.95 -32.37 -12.44
N LYS A 50 -7.04 -31.91 -11.17
CA LYS A 50 -8.03 -32.38 -10.18
C LYS A 50 -9.18 -31.39 -9.95
N GLU A 51 -9.40 -30.44 -10.85
CA GLU A 51 -10.46 -29.43 -10.73
C GLU A 51 -11.84 -30.06 -10.55
N ASP A 52 -12.16 -31.12 -11.29
CA ASP A 52 -13.45 -31.82 -11.18
C ASP A 52 -13.66 -32.46 -9.79
N ILE A 53 -12.60 -33.06 -9.23
CA ILE A 53 -12.64 -33.67 -7.90
C ILE A 53 -12.79 -32.59 -6.83
N PHE A 54 -12.06 -31.47 -6.99
CA PHE A 54 -12.17 -30.33 -6.09
C PHE A 54 -13.52 -29.65 -6.18
N ALA A 55 -14.14 -29.57 -7.35
CA ALA A 55 -15.51 -29.11 -7.47
C ALA A 55 -16.44 -30.04 -6.70
N LEU A 56 -16.38 -31.36 -6.95
CA LEU A 56 -17.24 -32.35 -6.30
C LEU A 56 -17.18 -32.29 -4.77
N SER A 57 -16.02 -32.04 -4.17
CA SER A 57 -15.90 -31.94 -2.71
C SER A 57 -16.75 -30.82 -2.09
N TYR A 58 -17.15 -29.80 -2.85
CA TYR A 58 -18.11 -28.78 -2.37
C TYR A 58 -19.52 -29.35 -2.17
N LEU A 59 -19.95 -30.26 -3.04
CA LEU A 59 -21.25 -30.92 -2.92
C LEU A 59 -21.22 -31.95 -1.79
N GLU A 60 -20.14 -32.72 -1.69
CA GLU A 60 -19.94 -33.70 -0.64
C GLU A 60 -19.97 -33.05 0.75
N ASN A 61 -19.27 -31.91 0.90
CA ASN A 61 -19.27 -31.17 2.16
C ASN A 61 -20.64 -30.54 2.48
N GLY A 62 -21.42 -30.22 1.45
CA GLY A 62 -22.75 -29.62 1.57
C GLY A 62 -23.90 -30.59 1.82
N LEU A 63 -23.68 -31.92 1.71
CA LEU A 63 -24.76 -32.91 1.87
C LEU A 63 -25.53 -32.75 3.19
N THR A 64 -24.82 -32.54 4.29
CA THR A 64 -25.44 -32.38 5.62
C THR A 64 -26.07 -31.02 5.87
N SER A 65 -25.84 -30.06 4.97
CA SER A 65 -26.40 -28.71 5.07
C SER A 65 -27.78 -28.60 4.45
N ASN A 66 -28.13 -29.46 3.49
CA ASN A 66 -29.44 -29.47 2.85
C ASN A 66 -30.32 -30.60 3.41
N LYS A 67 -31.57 -30.30 3.81
CA LYS A 67 -32.48 -31.30 4.42
C LYS A 67 -32.79 -32.48 3.50
N VAL A 68 -32.90 -32.25 2.19
CA VAL A 68 -33.17 -33.28 1.18
C VAL A 68 -31.96 -34.19 1.00
N LEU A 69 -30.75 -33.62 1.05
CA LEU A 69 -29.50 -34.37 0.84
C LEU A 69 -28.93 -34.99 2.11
N THR A 70 -29.32 -34.52 3.29
CA THR A 70 -28.79 -35.01 4.58
C THR A 70 -28.87 -36.53 4.73
N PRO A 71 -29.95 -37.23 4.34
CA PRO A 71 -29.99 -38.69 4.38
C PRO A 71 -28.88 -39.38 3.58
N LEU A 72 -28.42 -38.76 2.48
CA LEU A 72 -27.37 -39.29 1.61
C LEU A 72 -26.01 -39.37 2.30
N ALA A 73 -25.75 -38.56 3.32
CA ALA A 73 -24.49 -38.56 4.06
C ALA A 73 -24.18 -39.90 4.76
N THR A 74 -25.18 -40.77 4.92
CA THR A 74 -25.04 -42.13 5.48
C THR A 74 -25.15 -43.24 4.42
N ARG A 75 -25.29 -42.88 3.14
CA ARG A 75 -25.42 -43.81 2.01
C ARG A 75 -24.05 -44.12 1.41
N GLU A 76 -24.01 -45.13 0.54
CA GLU A 76 -22.78 -45.48 -0.17
C GLU A 76 -22.36 -44.34 -1.10
N MET A 77 -21.06 -44.06 -1.15
CA MET A 77 -20.53 -42.96 -1.95
C MET A 77 -20.81 -43.13 -3.46
N LYS A 78 -20.87 -44.39 -3.91
CA LYS A 78 -21.24 -44.75 -5.28
C LYS A 78 -22.64 -44.26 -5.64
N ASP A 79 -23.60 -44.34 -4.70
CA ASP A 79 -24.96 -43.87 -4.93
C ASP A 79 -24.99 -42.34 -5.08
N ILE A 80 -24.22 -41.62 -4.25
CA ILE A 80 -24.11 -40.16 -4.34
C ILE A 80 -23.59 -39.75 -5.73
N TYR A 81 -22.52 -40.37 -6.21
CA TYR A 81 -22.00 -40.08 -7.54
C TYR A 81 -22.99 -40.43 -8.66
N THR A 82 -23.73 -41.53 -8.51
CA THR A 82 -24.78 -41.91 -9.47
C THR A 82 -25.90 -40.86 -9.53
N LEU A 83 -26.33 -40.35 -8.38
CA LEU A 83 -27.34 -39.28 -8.28
C LEU A 83 -26.83 -37.94 -8.83
N ILE A 84 -25.56 -37.62 -8.60
CA ILE A 84 -24.88 -36.46 -9.20
C ILE A 84 -24.84 -36.58 -10.73
N ASP A 85 -24.51 -37.76 -11.25
CA ASP A 85 -24.48 -38.03 -12.69
C ASP A 85 -25.88 -37.95 -13.31
N LEU A 86 -26.91 -38.46 -12.61
CA LEU A 86 -28.31 -38.30 -12.99
C LEU A 86 -28.69 -36.82 -13.08
N ALA A 87 -28.30 -36.00 -12.09
CA ALA A 87 -28.56 -34.57 -12.09
C ALA A 87 -27.80 -33.80 -13.18
N LYS A 88 -26.65 -34.31 -13.63
CA LYS A 88 -25.93 -33.83 -14.81
C LYS A 88 -26.58 -34.24 -16.14
N GLY A 89 -27.67 -35.02 -16.10
CA GLY A 89 -28.38 -35.51 -17.28
C GLY A 89 -27.71 -36.71 -17.95
N ARG A 90 -26.79 -37.40 -17.27
CA ARG A 90 -26.19 -38.64 -17.78
C ARG A 90 -27.20 -39.78 -17.67
N GLU A 91 -27.15 -40.69 -18.64
CA GLU A 91 -27.96 -41.90 -18.60
C GLU A 91 -27.35 -42.87 -17.59
N VAL A 92 -28.03 -43.04 -16.45
CA VAL A 92 -27.61 -43.94 -15.36
C VAL A 92 -28.77 -44.83 -14.93
N SER A 93 -28.46 -46.07 -14.56
CA SER A 93 -29.43 -47.02 -14.03
C SER A 93 -29.70 -46.72 -12.55
N THR A 94 -30.89 -46.24 -12.23
CA THR A 94 -31.32 -46.03 -10.83
C THR A 94 -31.59 -47.34 -10.09
N ASN A 95 -31.63 -48.47 -10.82
CA ASN A 95 -31.79 -49.81 -10.22
C ASN A 95 -30.52 -50.31 -9.53
N ASP A 96 -29.36 -49.72 -9.84
CA ASP A 96 -28.07 -50.12 -9.27
C ASP A 96 -27.73 -49.36 -7.97
N LEU A 97 -28.63 -48.50 -7.50
CA LEU A 97 -28.51 -47.78 -6.23
C LEU A 97 -28.65 -48.78 -5.06
N SER A 98 -27.75 -48.68 -4.09
CA SER A 98 -27.78 -49.52 -2.87
C SER A 98 -29.02 -49.26 -2.02
N HIS A 99 -29.58 -48.05 -2.10
CA HIS A 99 -30.83 -47.67 -1.46
C HIS A 99 -31.96 -47.48 -2.47
N THR A 100 -33.13 -48.02 -2.17
CA THR A 100 -34.34 -47.80 -2.98
C THR A 100 -34.95 -46.45 -2.66
N TYR A 101 -35.09 -45.61 -3.68
CA TYR A 101 -35.77 -44.32 -3.61
C TYR A 101 -37.10 -44.38 -4.36
N SER A 102 -38.12 -43.68 -3.87
CA SER A 102 -39.32 -43.42 -4.67
C SER A 102 -39.00 -42.47 -5.82
N GLY A 103 -39.82 -42.49 -6.88
CA GLY A 103 -39.65 -41.56 -8.01
C GLY A 103 -39.73 -40.09 -7.60
N ALA A 104 -40.54 -39.77 -6.57
CA ALA A 104 -40.63 -38.42 -6.03
C ALA A 104 -39.35 -38.00 -5.31
N GLU A 105 -38.77 -38.87 -4.48
CA GLU A 105 -37.50 -38.61 -3.79
C GLU A 105 -36.33 -38.45 -4.76
N LEU A 106 -36.24 -39.32 -5.79
CA LEU A 106 -35.22 -39.18 -6.83
C LEU A 106 -35.32 -37.84 -7.54
N ASN A 107 -36.54 -37.43 -7.91
CA ASN A 107 -36.76 -36.16 -8.58
C ASN A 107 -36.36 -34.98 -7.68
N GLU A 108 -36.76 -35.00 -6.40
CA GLU A 108 -36.43 -33.94 -5.45
C GLU A 108 -34.91 -33.82 -5.25
N VAL A 109 -34.20 -34.94 -5.03
CA VAL A 109 -32.74 -34.98 -4.91
C VAL A 109 -32.06 -34.46 -6.17
N THR A 110 -32.54 -34.89 -7.34
CA THR A 110 -31.99 -34.50 -8.64
C THR A 110 -32.12 -32.99 -8.87
N GLU A 111 -33.30 -32.41 -8.57
CA GLU A 111 -33.55 -30.97 -8.71
C GLU A 111 -32.73 -30.13 -7.72
N VAL A 112 -32.52 -30.63 -6.49
CA VAL A 112 -31.63 -29.95 -5.54
C VAL A 112 -30.18 -29.98 -6.05
N PHE A 113 -29.67 -31.11 -6.54
CA PHE A 113 -28.31 -31.16 -7.10
C PHE A 113 -28.13 -30.23 -8.31
N LYS A 114 -29.10 -30.18 -9.22
CA LYS A 114 -29.08 -29.23 -10.37
C LYS A 114 -28.86 -27.79 -9.92
N LYS A 115 -29.60 -27.36 -8.89
CA LYS A 115 -29.46 -26.01 -8.32
C LYS A 115 -28.15 -25.80 -7.60
N LEU A 116 -27.69 -26.81 -6.85
CA LEU A 116 -26.39 -26.75 -6.20
C LEU A 116 -25.23 -26.70 -7.19
N PHE A 117 -25.33 -27.25 -8.41
CA PHE A 117 -24.31 -27.02 -9.45
C PHE A 117 -24.22 -25.54 -9.86
N VAL A 118 -25.35 -24.83 -9.94
CA VAL A 118 -25.36 -23.38 -10.24
C VAL A 118 -24.67 -22.61 -9.11
N VAL A 119 -25.04 -22.90 -7.85
CA VAL A 119 -24.41 -22.28 -6.67
C VAL A 119 -22.91 -22.59 -6.63
N GLN A 120 -22.53 -23.86 -6.82
CA GLN A 120 -21.14 -24.33 -6.85
C GLN A 120 -20.33 -23.59 -7.91
N ASN A 121 -20.86 -23.43 -9.13
CA ASN A 121 -20.17 -22.71 -10.19
C ASN A 121 -19.86 -21.26 -9.79
N VAL A 122 -20.83 -20.56 -9.19
CA VAL A 122 -20.59 -19.20 -8.68
C VAL A 122 -19.55 -19.21 -7.56
N VAL A 123 -19.67 -20.10 -6.58
CA VAL A 123 -18.72 -20.23 -5.47
C VAL A 123 -17.30 -20.49 -5.97
N LEU A 124 -17.13 -21.39 -6.95
CA LEU A 124 -15.83 -21.71 -7.53
C LEU A 124 -15.24 -20.51 -8.29
N LYS A 125 -16.05 -19.78 -9.09
CA LYS A 125 -15.58 -18.54 -9.74
C LYS A 125 -15.14 -17.49 -8.73
N VAL A 126 -15.90 -17.31 -7.64
CA VAL A 126 -15.53 -16.39 -6.55
C VAL A 126 -14.24 -16.85 -5.89
N ASN A 127 -14.07 -18.16 -5.65
CA ASN A 127 -12.83 -18.72 -5.11
C ASN A 127 -11.62 -18.44 -6.02
N GLN A 128 -11.76 -18.70 -7.32
CA GLN A 128 -10.72 -18.46 -8.30
C GLN A 128 -10.35 -16.98 -8.37
N GLN A 129 -11.32 -16.06 -8.44
CA GLN A 129 -11.06 -14.63 -8.44
C GLN A 129 -10.42 -14.15 -7.14
N TYR A 130 -10.84 -14.70 -5.99
CA TYR A 130 -10.24 -14.40 -4.69
C TYR A 130 -8.76 -14.80 -4.65
N ILE A 131 -8.41 -16.01 -5.10
CA ILE A 131 -7.03 -16.48 -5.17
C ILE A 131 -6.22 -15.63 -6.15
N ALA A 132 -6.76 -15.36 -7.35
CA ALA A 132 -6.09 -14.55 -8.37
C ALA A 132 -5.82 -13.12 -7.86
N SER A 133 -6.82 -12.49 -7.24
CA SER A 133 -6.70 -11.16 -6.65
C SER A 133 -5.69 -11.12 -5.50
N ALA A 134 -5.65 -12.15 -4.66
CA ALA A 134 -4.71 -12.26 -3.54
C ALA A 134 -3.27 -12.49 -3.99
N ALA A 135 -3.07 -13.25 -5.07
CA ALA A 135 -1.75 -13.53 -5.64
C ALA A 135 -1.22 -12.38 -6.51
N GLN A 136 -2.09 -11.47 -6.96
CA GLN A 136 -1.68 -10.32 -7.75
C GLN A 136 -0.90 -9.32 -6.89
N ASN A 137 0.34 -9.03 -7.31
CA ASN A 137 1.13 -7.96 -6.72
C ASN A 137 0.42 -6.63 -6.94
N ASP A 138 0.25 -5.88 -5.85
CA ASP A 138 -0.37 -4.57 -5.86
C ASP A 138 0.32 -3.61 -6.84
N GLU A 139 1.61 -3.80 -7.15
CA GLU A 139 2.39 -3.03 -8.13
C GLU A 139 1.86 -3.10 -9.58
N TYR A 140 1.17 -4.18 -9.96
CA TYR A 140 0.67 -4.40 -11.31
C TYR A 140 -0.86 -4.45 -11.37
N ARG A 141 -1.52 -4.06 -10.28
CA ARG A 141 -2.97 -4.11 -10.19
C ARG A 141 -3.64 -3.02 -11.03
N THR A 142 -4.69 -3.41 -11.76
CA THR A 142 -5.46 -2.57 -12.69
C THR A 142 -6.90 -2.29 -12.24
N GLU A 143 -7.35 -2.97 -11.19
CA GLU A 143 -8.68 -2.88 -10.58
C GLU A 143 -8.56 -3.02 -9.05
N PRO A 144 -9.54 -2.59 -8.24
CA PRO A 144 -9.51 -2.80 -6.79
C PRO A 144 -9.38 -4.28 -6.38
N PRO A 145 -8.84 -4.59 -5.18
CA PRO A 145 -8.72 -5.96 -4.71
C PRO A 145 -10.09 -6.61 -4.46
N PHE A 146 -10.29 -7.79 -5.04
CA PHE A 146 -11.40 -8.68 -4.75
C PHE A 146 -11.12 -9.50 -3.48
N LYS A 147 -12.08 -9.50 -2.56
CA LYS A 147 -11.99 -10.01 -1.19
C LYS A 147 -13.14 -10.97 -0.81
N LEU A 148 -14.23 -11.02 -1.58
CA LEU A 148 -15.29 -12.00 -1.35
C LEU A 148 -14.76 -13.43 -1.50
N GLN A 149 -15.18 -14.32 -0.61
CA GLN A 149 -14.66 -15.68 -0.53
C GLN A 149 -15.65 -16.70 -1.11
N GLY A 150 -15.13 -17.65 -1.86
CA GLY A 150 -15.86 -18.83 -2.32
C GLY A 150 -15.38 -20.06 -1.56
N SER A 151 -15.89 -20.29 -0.36
CA SER A 151 -15.45 -21.41 0.49
C SER A 151 -16.54 -22.45 0.70
N TYR A 152 -16.18 -23.62 1.25
CA TYR A 152 -17.13 -24.63 1.72
C TYR A 152 -18.17 -24.04 2.67
N ARG A 153 -17.78 -23.10 3.54
CA ARG A 153 -18.71 -22.39 4.44
C ARG A 153 -19.78 -21.63 3.66
N ASN A 154 -19.38 -20.94 2.58
CA ASN A 154 -20.31 -20.18 1.75
C ASN A 154 -21.26 -21.13 1.01
N MET A 155 -20.74 -22.21 0.45
CA MET A 155 -21.53 -23.26 -0.18
C MET A 155 -22.55 -23.86 0.78
N ASN A 156 -22.13 -24.24 1.98
CA ASN A 156 -23.00 -24.87 2.99
C ASN A 156 -24.13 -23.94 3.45
N LYS A 157 -23.82 -22.66 3.73
CA LYS A 157 -24.83 -21.65 4.08
C LYS A 157 -25.87 -21.44 2.97
N MET A 158 -25.45 -21.48 1.71
CA MET A 158 -26.36 -21.37 0.57
C MET A 158 -27.15 -22.67 0.35
N ALA A 159 -26.52 -23.83 0.50
CA ALA A 159 -27.15 -25.14 0.37
C ALA A 159 -28.29 -25.35 1.38
N GLU A 160 -28.18 -24.79 2.59
CA GLU A 160 -29.26 -24.78 3.60
C GLU A 160 -30.56 -24.16 3.09
N LYS A 161 -30.46 -23.18 2.19
CA LYS A 161 -31.59 -22.43 1.67
C LYS A 161 -32.19 -23.08 0.43
N VAL A 162 -31.43 -23.86 -0.34
CA VAL A 162 -31.87 -24.42 -1.64
C VAL A 162 -33.03 -25.40 -1.49
N SER A 163 -34.03 -25.25 -2.36
CA SER A 163 -35.20 -26.14 -2.46
C SER A 163 -35.46 -26.57 -3.91
N ALA A 164 -35.97 -27.80 -4.09
CA ALA A 164 -36.37 -28.34 -5.38
C ALA A 164 -37.45 -27.51 -6.10
N ALA A 165 -38.22 -26.67 -5.39
CA ALA A 165 -39.25 -25.83 -5.98
C ALA A 165 -38.76 -24.46 -6.48
N MET A 166 -37.56 -24.01 -6.10
CA MET A 166 -37.02 -22.70 -6.51
C MET A 166 -36.93 -22.55 -8.03
N ASN A 167 -37.21 -21.37 -8.56
CA ASN A 167 -36.86 -21.04 -9.94
C ASN A 167 -35.45 -20.43 -10.04
N ASP A 168 -35.00 -20.16 -11.27
CA ASP A 168 -33.65 -19.65 -11.54
C ASP A 168 -33.43 -18.23 -10.97
N ASP A 169 -34.47 -17.37 -11.02
CA ASP A 169 -34.39 -16.00 -10.49
C ASP A 169 -34.28 -16.00 -8.96
N GLU A 170 -35.08 -16.82 -8.28
CA GLU A 170 -35.02 -17.01 -6.83
C GLU A 170 -33.66 -17.56 -6.39
N LEU A 171 -33.09 -18.50 -7.16
CA LEU A 171 -31.77 -19.06 -6.89
C LEU A 171 -30.68 -18.00 -7.03
N MET A 172 -30.73 -17.20 -8.10
CA MET A 172 -29.79 -16.11 -8.33
C MET A 172 -29.90 -15.01 -7.28
N GLN A 173 -31.12 -14.66 -6.86
CA GLN A 173 -31.34 -13.70 -5.78
C GLN A 173 -30.78 -14.22 -4.44
N MET A 174 -30.97 -15.50 -4.13
CA MET A 174 -30.42 -16.10 -2.90
C MET A 174 -28.88 -16.04 -2.87
N ILE A 175 -28.22 -16.27 -4.00
CA ILE A 175 -26.76 -16.14 -4.14
C ILE A 175 -26.34 -14.68 -3.93
N GLU A 176 -27.08 -13.73 -4.52
CA GLU A 176 -26.81 -12.30 -4.39
C GLU A 176 -26.94 -11.82 -2.95
N ASP A 177 -28.05 -12.14 -2.27
CA ASP A 177 -28.29 -11.79 -0.87
C ASP A 177 -27.19 -12.35 0.04
N HIS A 178 -26.74 -13.58 -0.22
CA HIS A 178 -25.64 -14.20 0.53
C HIS A 178 -24.35 -13.40 0.40
N TYR A 179 -23.96 -13.03 -0.82
CA TYR A 179 -22.73 -12.27 -1.04
C TYR A 179 -22.83 -10.80 -0.65
N GLN A 180 -24.02 -10.20 -0.72
CA GLN A 180 -24.27 -8.88 -0.15
C GLN A 180 -24.05 -8.88 1.37
N GLY A 181 -24.50 -9.93 2.07
CA GLY A 181 -24.22 -10.12 3.49
C GLY A 181 -22.72 -10.30 3.80
N GLU A 182 -22.00 -11.09 3.00
CA GLU A 182 -20.55 -11.25 3.20
C GLU A 182 -19.78 -9.96 2.85
N ALA A 183 -20.24 -9.16 1.88
CA ALA A 183 -19.65 -7.86 1.53
C ALA A 183 -19.78 -6.82 2.65
N GLN A 184 -20.86 -6.86 3.44
CA GLN A 184 -21.05 -5.96 4.60
C GLN A 184 -20.02 -6.18 5.71
N LEU A 185 -19.39 -7.36 5.77
CA LEU A 185 -18.35 -7.67 6.75
C LEU A 185 -16.98 -7.10 6.35
N LEU A 186 -16.84 -6.65 5.10
CA LEU A 186 -15.63 -5.98 4.64
C LEU A 186 -15.55 -4.60 5.27
N THR A 187 -14.42 -4.27 5.90
CA THR A 187 -14.16 -2.95 6.52
C THR A 187 -14.07 -1.81 5.52
N GLY A 188 -14.09 -2.14 4.23
CA GLY A 188 -14.15 -1.24 3.09
C GLY A 188 -14.17 -2.03 1.80
N GLY A 189 -14.68 -1.39 0.76
CA GLY A 189 -14.64 -1.91 -0.60
C GLY A 189 -15.75 -2.89 -0.98
N ALA A 190 -16.92 -2.76 -0.34
CA ALA A 190 -18.08 -3.59 -0.64
C ALA A 190 -18.62 -3.36 -2.06
N GLU A 191 -18.62 -2.11 -2.54
CA GLU A 191 -19.15 -1.75 -3.86
C GLU A 191 -18.36 -2.43 -5.00
N GLU A 192 -17.04 -2.24 -5.04
CA GLU A 192 -16.18 -2.86 -6.05
C GLU A 192 -16.25 -4.39 -6.02
N ASN A 193 -16.42 -4.98 -4.84
CA ASN A 193 -16.50 -6.43 -4.67
C ASN A 193 -17.82 -6.98 -5.21
N LEU A 194 -18.93 -6.29 -4.98
CA LEU A 194 -20.24 -6.68 -5.51
C LEU A 194 -20.32 -6.46 -7.03
N LEU A 195 -19.76 -5.38 -7.55
CA LEU A 195 -19.65 -5.14 -8.99
C LEU A 195 -18.81 -6.20 -9.68
N LYS A 196 -17.65 -6.56 -9.11
CA LYS A 196 -16.82 -7.66 -9.61
C LYS A 196 -17.53 -9.01 -9.55
N LEU A 197 -18.32 -9.27 -8.50
CA LEU A 197 -19.16 -10.46 -8.42
C LEU A 197 -20.20 -10.52 -9.54
N ALA A 198 -20.88 -9.41 -9.82
CA ALA A 198 -21.83 -9.32 -10.93
C ALA A 198 -21.15 -9.55 -12.29
N GLU A 199 -19.91 -9.07 -12.46
CA GLU A 199 -19.08 -9.36 -13.64
C GLU A 199 -18.80 -10.87 -13.78
N LEU A 200 -18.39 -11.54 -12.70
CA LEU A 200 -18.12 -13.00 -12.69
C LEU A 200 -19.37 -13.85 -12.98
N ARG A 201 -20.53 -13.36 -12.55
CA ARG A 201 -21.85 -13.97 -12.79
C ARG A 201 -22.37 -13.69 -14.21
N GLY A 202 -21.85 -12.66 -14.88
CA GLY A 202 -22.28 -12.24 -16.22
C GLY A 202 -23.64 -11.56 -16.23
N ASN A 203 -24.08 -11.00 -15.10
CA ASN A 203 -25.41 -10.40 -14.94
C ASN A 203 -25.37 -8.90 -14.60
N MET A 204 -24.25 -8.22 -14.83
CA MET A 204 -24.16 -6.77 -14.63
C MET A 204 -25.20 -6.02 -15.47
N THR A 205 -25.91 -5.11 -14.82
CA THR A 205 -26.72 -4.07 -15.47
C THR A 205 -25.83 -3.06 -16.19
N ASP A 206 -26.38 -2.31 -17.14
CA ASP A 206 -25.60 -1.30 -17.87
C ASP A 206 -25.13 -0.16 -16.94
N THR A 207 -25.91 0.17 -15.92
CA THR A 207 -25.52 1.11 -14.86
C THR A 207 -24.34 0.60 -14.05
N GLU A 208 -24.33 -0.68 -13.69
CA GLU A 208 -23.22 -1.29 -12.94
C GLU A 208 -21.95 -1.39 -13.79
N LYS A 209 -22.07 -1.68 -15.09
CA LYS A 209 -20.90 -1.70 -16.00
C LYS A 209 -20.22 -0.34 -16.06
N VAL A 210 -20.99 0.73 -16.23
CA VAL A 210 -20.46 2.10 -16.22
C VAL A 210 -19.78 2.41 -14.89
N ARG A 211 -20.47 2.11 -13.77
CA ARG A 211 -19.92 2.35 -12.43
C ARG A 211 -18.64 1.55 -12.18
N TRP A 212 -18.55 0.33 -12.68
CA TRP A 212 -17.38 -0.51 -12.54
C TRP A 212 -16.18 0.01 -13.35
N GLU A 213 -16.40 0.50 -14.57
CA GLU A 213 -15.34 1.15 -15.33
C GLU A 213 -14.84 2.44 -14.68
N GLU A 214 -15.74 3.27 -14.14
CA GLU A 214 -15.37 4.48 -13.39
C GLU A 214 -14.45 4.14 -12.20
N ILE A 215 -14.83 3.14 -11.40
CA ILE A 215 -14.04 2.70 -10.25
C ILE A 215 -12.66 2.18 -10.69
N LYS A 216 -12.60 1.42 -11.79
CA LYS A 216 -11.33 0.92 -12.32
C LYS A 216 -10.43 2.05 -12.82
N GLU A 217 -10.97 3.06 -13.49
CA GLU A 217 -10.20 4.24 -13.91
C GLU A 217 -9.71 5.05 -12.72
N GLU A 218 -10.58 5.35 -11.76
CA GLU A 218 -10.20 6.07 -10.54
C GLU A 218 -9.10 5.33 -9.77
N TYR A 219 -9.21 4.00 -9.67
CA TYR A 219 -8.18 3.16 -9.05
C TYR A 219 -6.83 3.29 -9.76
N ARG A 220 -6.80 3.25 -11.10
CA ARG A 220 -5.58 3.45 -11.90
C ARG A 220 -4.99 4.84 -11.70
N HIS A 221 -5.83 5.89 -11.74
CA HIS A 221 -5.39 7.27 -11.57
C HIS A 221 -4.78 7.53 -10.19
N ASN A 222 -5.47 7.12 -9.12
CA ASN A 222 -5.00 7.28 -7.74
C ASN A 222 -3.67 6.54 -7.51
N ARG A 223 -3.47 5.43 -8.20
CA ARG A 223 -2.26 4.62 -8.11
C ARG A 223 -1.07 5.24 -8.85
N LEU A 224 -1.31 5.82 -10.02
CA LEU A 224 -0.30 6.59 -10.75
C LEU A 224 0.14 7.82 -9.94
N ALA A 225 -0.80 8.52 -9.30
CA ALA A 225 -0.50 9.66 -8.43
C ALA A 225 0.41 9.26 -7.26
N ARG A 226 0.09 8.18 -6.54
CA ARG A 226 0.93 7.67 -5.45
C ARG A 226 2.33 7.26 -5.90
N LYS A 227 2.46 6.66 -7.10
CA LYS A 227 3.77 6.31 -7.64
C LYS A 227 4.61 7.57 -7.94
N ALA A 228 3.97 8.60 -8.49
CA ALA A 228 4.61 9.89 -8.70
C ALA A 228 4.98 10.57 -7.35
N ASP A 229 4.23 10.38 -6.27
CA ASP A 229 4.57 10.85 -4.90
C ASP A 229 5.87 10.27 -4.38
N VAL A 230 6.07 8.96 -4.55
CA VAL A 230 7.29 8.29 -4.11
C VAL A 230 8.49 8.72 -4.95
N GLU A 231 8.35 8.78 -6.28
CA GLU A 231 9.44 9.17 -7.19
C GLU A 231 9.92 10.62 -6.94
N ILE A 232 8.98 11.55 -6.76
CA ILE A 232 9.31 12.95 -6.44
C ILE A 232 9.93 13.06 -5.04
N GLY A 233 9.45 12.30 -4.06
CA GLY A 233 10.07 12.27 -2.72
C GLY A 233 11.54 11.83 -2.76
N LEU A 234 11.87 10.84 -3.58
CA LEU A 234 13.24 10.34 -3.78
C LEU A 234 14.13 11.37 -4.50
N GLU A 235 13.64 12.01 -5.55
CA GLU A 235 14.39 13.05 -6.27
C GLU A 235 14.66 14.27 -5.39
N ILE A 236 13.69 14.68 -4.57
CA ILE A 236 13.84 15.76 -3.59
C ILE A 236 14.89 15.37 -2.54
N ALA A 237 14.87 14.13 -2.05
CA ALA A 237 15.85 13.66 -1.10
C ALA A 237 17.27 13.68 -1.70
N GLU A 238 17.47 13.17 -2.92
CA GLU A 238 18.79 13.21 -3.56
C GLU A 238 19.36 14.64 -3.63
N LYS A 239 18.55 15.61 -4.06
CA LYS A 239 18.97 17.01 -4.21
C LYS A 239 19.19 17.72 -2.88
N LEU A 240 18.42 17.40 -1.84
CA LEU A 240 18.68 17.93 -0.49
C LEU A 240 19.94 17.31 0.14
N GLY A 241 20.24 16.04 -0.17
CA GLY A 241 21.50 15.39 0.21
C GLY A 241 22.72 16.12 -0.36
N GLU A 242 22.69 16.52 -1.64
CA GLU A 242 23.73 17.32 -2.29
C GLU A 242 23.95 18.67 -1.56
N ILE A 243 22.86 19.36 -1.19
CA ILE A 243 22.91 20.63 -0.46
C ILE A 243 23.46 20.44 0.96
N SER A 244 23.03 19.38 1.65
CA SER A 244 23.48 19.04 3.00
C SER A 244 24.99 18.79 3.06
N LEU A 245 25.52 18.04 2.10
CA LEU A 245 26.95 17.78 1.98
C LEU A 245 27.74 19.07 1.74
N ALA A 246 27.21 19.99 0.93
CA ALA A 246 27.84 21.29 0.68
C ALA A 246 27.96 22.16 1.95
N PHE A 247 26.98 22.11 2.86
CA PHE A 247 27.06 22.82 4.13
C PHE A 247 27.96 22.15 5.17
N LYS A 248 27.98 20.82 5.22
CA LYS A 248 28.82 20.07 6.18
C LYS A 248 30.32 20.23 5.96
N HIS A 249 30.75 20.61 4.76
CA HIS A 249 32.15 20.88 4.43
C HIS A 249 32.49 22.38 4.54
N SER A 250 31.84 23.11 5.47
CA SER A 250 32.06 24.56 5.70
C SER A 250 33.53 24.90 5.96
N ASP A 251 34.27 24.00 6.62
CA ASP A 251 35.70 24.12 6.92
C ASP A 251 36.55 24.48 5.67
N GLU A 252 36.36 23.78 4.54
CA GLU A 252 37.13 24.02 3.31
C GLU A 252 36.65 25.24 2.50
N VAL A 253 35.37 25.60 2.64
CA VAL A 253 34.73 26.73 1.93
C VAL A 253 35.10 28.07 2.56
N LEU A 254 35.32 28.09 3.88
CA LEU A 254 35.70 29.28 4.63
C LEU A 254 37.23 29.50 4.66
N GLU A 255 38.04 28.43 4.63
CA GLU A 255 39.51 28.56 4.53
C GLU A 255 40.01 28.99 3.15
N ASN A 256 39.25 28.77 2.07
CA ASN A 256 39.69 29.04 0.69
C ASN A 256 38.69 29.90 -0.11
N ASN A 257 38.87 31.23 -0.01
CA ASN A 257 38.29 32.30 -0.85
C ASN A 257 36.76 32.33 -1.05
N GLN A 258 36.22 33.53 -0.82
CA GLN A 258 34.83 33.99 -0.94
C GLN A 258 34.10 33.57 -2.24
N GLU A 259 34.84 33.32 -3.33
CA GLU A 259 34.33 32.86 -4.62
C GLU A 259 33.74 31.44 -4.57
N LYS A 260 34.29 30.56 -3.72
CA LYS A 260 33.73 29.21 -3.50
C LYS A 260 32.39 29.27 -2.77
N LEU A 261 32.27 30.13 -1.76
CA LEU A 261 31.02 30.32 -1.01
C LEU A 261 29.89 30.86 -1.91
N GLN A 262 30.20 31.83 -2.75
CA GLN A 262 29.25 32.38 -3.74
C GLN A 262 28.80 31.30 -4.75
N THR A 263 29.73 30.46 -5.21
CA THR A 263 29.43 29.35 -6.12
C THR A 263 28.50 28.33 -5.46
N THR A 264 28.77 27.97 -4.20
CA THR A 264 27.92 27.05 -3.42
C THR A 264 26.50 27.58 -3.25
N ILE A 265 26.34 28.84 -2.84
CA ILE A 265 25.01 29.45 -2.65
C ILE A 265 24.26 29.57 -3.97
N THR A 266 24.94 29.91 -5.06
CA THR A 266 24.36 29.95 -6.41
C THR A 266 23.86 28.57 -6.85
N HIS A 267 24.62 27.52 -6.58
CA HIS A 267 24.22 26.14 -6.87
C HIS A 267 22.98 25.75 -6.06
N MET A 268 22.95 26.07 -4.76
CA MET A 268 21.80 25.76 -3.91
C MET A 268 20.50 26.45 -4.35
N VAL A 269 20.56 27.73 -4.71
CA VAL A 269 19.41 28.45 -5.28
C VAL A 269 18.88 27.72 -6.50
N LYS A 270 19.77 27.27 -7.38
CA LYS A 270 19.37 26.48 -8.56
C LYS A 270 18.69 25.18 -8.14
N HIS A 271 19.24 24.43 -7.18
CA HIS A 271 18.64 23.18 -6.73
C HIS A 271 17.25 23.38 -6.10
N LEU A 272 17.06 24.40 -5.27
CA LEU A 272 15.76 24.71 -4.65
C LEU A 272 14.72 25.16 -5.68
N HIS A 273 15.11 25.93 -6.70
CA HIS A 273 14.24 26.25 -7.82
C HIS A 273 13.85 25.03 -8.64
N HIS A 274 14.76 24.08 -8.87
CA HIS A 274 14.41 22.84 -9.58
C HIS A 274 13.42 21.99 -8.77
N ILE A 275 13.62 21.90 -7.45
CA ILE A 275 12.69 21.21 -6.54
C ILE A 275 11.30 21.88 -6.58
N SER A 276 11.24 23.20 -6.46
CA SER A 276 9.99 23.97 -6.57
C SER A 276 9.29 23.75 -7.91
N TYR A 277 10.02 23.85 -9.03
CA TYR A 277 9.49 23.63 -10.38
C TYR A 277 8.95 22.20 -10.58
N ALA A 278 9.64 21.18 -10.04
CA ALA A 278 9.20 19.79 -10.11
C ALA A 278 7.91 19.53 -9.32
N LEU A 279 7.71 20.22 -8.19
CA LEU A 279 6.47 20.14 -7.41
C LEU A 279 5.28 20.78 -8.15
N VAL A 280 5.50 21.94 -8.78
CA VAL A 280 4.49 22.69 -9.55
C VAL A 280 3.98 21.89 -10.74
N LYS A 281 4.91 21.37 -11.57
CA LYS A 281 4.55 20.64 -12.79
C LYS A 281 3.69 19.41 -12.49
N ASN A 282 3.83 18.84 -11.31
CA ASN A 282 3.13 17.63 -10.88
C ASN A 282 1.93 17.92 -9.94
N GLY A 283 1.55 19.19 -9.76
CA GLY A 283 0.33 19.60 -9.06
C GLY A 283 0.30 19.29 -7.57
N LYS A 284 1.45 19.32 -6.88
CA LYS A 284 1.55 18.94 -5.46
C LYS A 284 1.69 20.13 -4.53
N SER A 285 0.82 20.15 -3.51
CA SER A 285 0.81 21.03 -2.33
C SER A 285 1.35 22.45 -2.54
N ASP A 286 0.43 23.37 -2.83
CA ASP A 286 0.67 24.82 -2.93
C ASP A 286 1.42 25.37 -1.70
N THR A 287 1.20 24.79 -0.51
CA THR A 287 1.87 25.19 0.74
C THR A 287 3.37 24.87 0.74
N LEU A 288 3.78 23.73 0.18
CA LEU A 288 5.20 23.35 0.10
C LEU A 288 5.92 24.16 -0.98
N GLU A 289 5.24 24.42 -2.10
CA GLU A 289 5.72 25.27 -3.17
C GLU A 289 6.06 26.68 -2.66
N LEU A 290 5.11 27.33 -1.97
CA LEU A 290 5.29 28.68 -1.44
C LEU A 290 6.50 28.75 -0.49
N LYS A 291 6.60 27.80 0.45
CA LYS A 291 7.71 27.77 1.42
C LYS A 291 9.08 27.54 0.76
N LEU A 292 9.16 26.71 -0.27
CA LEU A 292 10.40 26.50 -1.03
C LEU A 292 10.77 27.71 -1.90
N GLY A 293 9.77 28.40 -2.43
CA GLY A 293 9.93 29.69 -3.12
C GLY A 293 10.55 30.74 -2.20
N ASP A 294 10.00 30.92 -1.00
CA ASP A 294 10.49 31.87 0.01
C ASP A 294 11.97 31.61 0.37
N ILE A 295 12.34 30.33 0.58
CA ILE A 295 13.74 29.97 0.90
C ILE A 295 14.68 30.27 -0.28
N SER A 296 14.22 30.02 -1.52
CA SER A 296 15.01 30.33 -2.72
C SER A 296 15.25 31.83 -2.88
N GLU A 297 14.23 32.66 -2.64
CA GLU A 297 14.32 34.12 -2.70
C GLU A 297 15.29 34.68 -1.64
N VAL A 298 15.23 34.14 -0.41
CA VAL A 298 16.15 34.54 0.66
C VAL A 298 17.60 34.14 0.32
N LEU A 299 17.82 32.95 -0.25
CA LEU A 299 19.16 32.52 -0.67
C LEU A 299 19.70 33.31 -1.88
N GLN A 300 18.84 33.76 -2.80
CA GLN A 300 19.24 34.69 -3.86
C GLN A 300 19.67 36.03 -3.29
N THR A 301 18.91 36.55 -2.34
CA THR A 301 19.21 37.81 -1.65
C THR A 301 20.54 37.71 -0.91
N LEU A 302 20.76 36.60 -0.19
CA LEU A 302 22.03 36.31 0.47
C LEU A 302 23.20 36.21 -0.53
N GLY A 303 23.02 35.49 -1.64
CA GLY A 303 24.01 35.38 -2.71
C GLY A 303 24.40 36.73 -3.32
N GLY A 304 23.42 37.63 -3.51
CA GLY A 304 23.65 39.00 -3.97
C GLY A 304 24.34 39.88 -2.92
N GLN A 305 23.94 39.79 -1.65
CA GLN A 305 24.50 40.57 -0.54
C GLN A 305 25.94 40.16 -0.21
N LEU A 306 26.28 38.87 -0.34
CA LEU A 306 27.64 38.37 -0.21
C LEU A 306 28.61 39.06 -1.19
N GLN A 307 28.17 39.34 -2.42
CA GLN A 307 29.00 39.99 -3.43
C GLN A 307 29.37 41.44 -3.06
N GLU A 308 28.49 42.14 -2.33
CA GLU A 308 28.67 43.56 -1.98
C GLU A 308 29.30 43.74 -0.59
N THR A 309 28.99 42.83 0.34
CA THR A 309 29.33 42.96 1.76
C THR A 309 30.74 42.45 2.06
N LEU A 310 31.21 41.40 1.37
CA LEU A 310 32.54 40.82 1.57
C LEU A 310 33.72 41.72 1.16
N SER A 311 33.44 42.86 0.53
CA SER A 311 34.42 43.93 0.24
C SER A 311 34.53 44.98 1.36
N GLN A 312 33.73 44.87 2.43
CA GLN A 312 33.63 45.86 3.51
C GLN A 312 34.03 45.28 4.90
N PRO A 313 34.59 46.10 5.82
CA PRO A 313 34.85 45.67 7.20
C PRO A 313 33.53 45.36 7.93
N GLY A 314 33.44 44.19 8.60
CA GLY A 314 32.25 43.76 9.36
C GLY A 314 31.24 42.91 8.58
N ALA A 315 31.67 42.34 7.43
CA ALA A 315 30.78 41.63 6.51
C ALA A 315 30.07 40.39 7.08
N GLY A 316 30.72 39.65 7.98
CA GLY A 316 30.14 38.45 8.60
C GLY A 316 28.95 38.76 9.49
N GLU A 317 29.06 39.81 10.32
CA GLU A 317 27.97 40.26 11.21
C GLU A 317 26.71 40.72 10.45
N MET A 318 26.87 41.24 9.22
CA MET A 318 25.75 41.68 8.40
C MET A 318 24.95 40.51 7.79
N LEU A 319 25.56 39.32 7.67
CA LEU A 319 24.99 38.14 7.01
C LEU A 319 24.44 37.11 8.01
N THR A 320 24.92 37.11 9.26
CA THR A 320 24.43 36.23 10.34
C THR A 320 22.90 36.28 10.53
N PRO A 321 22.22 37.45 10.52
CA PRO A 321 20.76 37.49 10.65
C PRO A 321 20.04 36.74 9.52
N GLN A 322 20.54 36.85 8.28
CA GLN A 322 19.92 36.21 7.11
C GLN A 322 20.12 34.69 7.13
N LEU A 323 21.31 34.22 7.53
CA LEU A 323 21.58 32.79 7.71
C LEU A 323 20.72 32.17 8.81
N ASN A 324 20.52 32.87 9.92
CA ASN A 324 19.61 32.42 10.98
C ASN A 324 18.16 32.33 10.50
N THR A 325 17.67 33.33 9.75
CA THR A 325 16.34 33.27 9.13
C THR A 325 16.18 32.09 8.18
N ILE A 326 17.21 31.75 7.38
CA ILE A 326 17.19 30.58 6.50
C ILE A 326 17.10 29.29 7.31
N SER A 327 17.90 29.16 8.38
CA SER A 327 17.87 27.98 9.26
C SER A 327 16.49 27.79 9.90
N GLU A 328 15.86 28.88 10.37
CA GLU A 328 14.50 28.84 10.92
C GLU A 328 13.46 28.40 9.89
N HIS A 329 13.50 28.95 8.66
CA HIS A 329 12.59 28.55 7.60
C HIS A 329 12.77 27.07 7.19
N LEU A 330 14.00 26.57 7.15
CA LEU A 330 14.29 25.15 6.89
C LEU A 330 13.75 24.23 7.99
N GLN A 331 13.82 24.64 9.25
CA GLN A 331 13.24 23.89 10.37
C GLN A 331 11.69 23.89 10.31
N GLN A 332 11.07 25.02 9.98
CA GLN A 332 9.61 25.09 9.81
C GLN A 332 9.12 24.25 8.61
N LEU A 333 9.91 24.21 7.54
CA LEU A 333 9.65 23.33 6.39
C LEU A 333 9.73 21.86 6.80
N LYS A 334 10.75 21.46 7.56
CA LYS A 334 10.90 20.11 8.11
C LYS A 334 9.66 19.67 8.91
N THR A 335 9.19 20.49 9.84
CA THR A 335 7.97 20.19 10.62
C THR A 335 6.72 20.05 9.74
N SER A 336 6.68 20.73 8.59
CA SER A 336 5.58 20.61 7.63
C SER A 336 5.62 19.31 6.84
N VAL A 337 6.82 18.73 6.63
CA VAL A 337 7.05 17.49 5.87
C VAL A 337 6.88 16.23 6.74
N GLU A 338 7.15 16.30 8.05
CA GLU A 338 7.04 15.17 9.01
C GLU A 338 5.62 14.56 9.13
N GLY A 339 4.58 15.26 8.67
CA GLY A 339 3.20 14.77 8.65
C GLY A 339 2.88 13.76 7.53
N VAL A 340 3.79 13.55 6.57
CA VAL A 340 3.56 12.70 5.39
C VAL A 340 4.23 11.34 5.58
N LYS A 341 3.46 10.25 5.44
CA LYS A 341 3.81 8.89 5.90
C LYS A 341 5.00 8.18 5.23
N ASP A 342 5.71 8.79 4.28
CA ASP A 342 6.75 8.12 3.47
C ASP A 342 8.00 8.97 3.18
N GLN A 343 8.26 10.06 3.93
CA GLN A 343 9.33 11.03 3.58
C GLN A 343 10.42 11.19 4.65
N ARG A 344 10.76 10.11 5.38
CA ARG A 344 11.77 10.15 6.47
C ARG A 344 13.14 10.63 6.01
N ASP A 345 13.58 10.23 4.81
CA ASP A 345 14.90 10.58 4.27
C ASP A 345 15.00 12.09 3.96
N VAL A 346 13.92 12.68 3.44
CA VAL A 346 13.81 14.13 3.17
C VAL A 346 13.92 14.93 4.48
N THR A 347 13.24 14.48 5.53
CA THR A 347 13.26 15.10 6.86
C THR A 347 14.67 15.12 7.48
N GLU A 348 15.41 14.01 7.36
CA GLU A 348 16.77 13.89 7.89
C GLU A 348 17.73 14.86 7.19
N GLN A 349 17.64 14.96 5.86
CA GLN A 349 18.47 15.87 5.08
C GLN A 349 18.15 17.34 5.34
N LEU A 350 16.87 17.73 5.43
CA LEU A 350 16.47 19.09 5.82
C LEU A 350 17.06 19.48 7.18
N SER A 351 17.06 18.54 8.13
CA SER A 351 17.67 18.75 9.45
C SER A 351 19.17 19.02 9.34
N SER A 352 19.86 18.30 8.46
CA SER A 352 21.30 18.48 8.26
C SER A 352 21.64 19.78 7.52
N ILE A 353 20.79 20.24 6.61
CA ILE A 353 20.96 21.53 5.92
C ILE A 353 20.79 22.65 6.94
N ALA A 354 19.70 22.62 7.73
CA ALA A 354 19.41 23.66 8.72
C ALA A 354 20.54 23.80 9.75
N GLU A 355 21.11 22.68 10.19
CA GLU A 355 22.25 22.68 11.11
C GLU A 355 23.51 23.26 10.47
N GLY A 356 23.80 22.89 9.22
CA GLY A 356 24.96 23.43 8.51
C GLY A 356 24.86 24.93 8.20
N VAL A 357 23.66 25.43 7.89
CA VAL A 357 23.39 26.88 7.77
C VAL A 357 23.67 27.60 9.09
N ARG A 358 23.25 27.01 10.22
CA ARG A 358 23.45 27.57 11.55
C ARG A 358 24.94 27.68 11.90
N VAL A 359 25.68 26.58 11.72
CA VAL A 359 27.13 26.51 11.98
C VAL A 359 27.88 27.55 11.13
N MET A 360 27.55 27.65 9.84
CA MET A 360 28.15 28.67 8.96
C MET A 360 27.88 30.10 9.43
N GLY A 361 26.68 30.38 9.95
CA GLY A 361 26.33 31.68 10.51
C GLY A 361 27.17 32.03 11.76
N GLU A 362 27.47 31.04 12.59
CA GLU A 362 28.30 31.19 13.80
C GLU A 362 29.78 31.41 13.42
N GLU A 363 30.32 30.64 12.48
CA GLU A 363 31.71 30.76 12.02
C GLU A 363 32.00 32.11 11.34
N LEU A 364 31.06 32.60 10.50
CA LEU A 364 31.18 33.91 9.87
C LEU A 364 31.14 35.05 10.90
N ALA A 365 30.37 34.91 11.98
CA ALA A 365 30.35 35.87 13.08
C ALA A 365 31.70 35.88 13.82
N GLU A 366 32.28 34.71 14.09
CA GLU A 366 33.58 34.60 14.78
C GLU A 366 34.75 35.17 13.95
N VAL A 367 34.76 34.92 12.64
CA VAL A 367 35.75 35.49 11.71
C VAL A 367 35.60 37.01 11.58
N SER A 368 34.37 37.54 11.64
CA SER A 368 34.11 38.99 11.73
C SER A 368 34.71 39.57 13.01
N ASP A 369 34.44 38.95 14.15
CA ASP A 369 34.90 39.42 15.47
C ASP A 369 36.44 39.45 15.57
N THR A 370 37.11 38.39 15.14
CA THR A 370 38.59 38.33 15.13
C THR A 370 39.20 39.35 14.15
N SER A 371 38.56 39.57 13.00
CA SER A 371 38.98 40.59 12.03
C SER A 371 38.80 42.01 12.57
N THR A 372 37.67 42.28 13.23
CA THR A 372 37.37 43.56 13.91
C THR A 372 38.34 43.82 15.05
N GLN A 373 38.70 42.81 15.84
CA GLN A 373 39.71 42.92 16.89
C GLN A 373 41.11 43.23 16.33
N LYS A 374 41.53 42.56 15.24
CA LYS A 374 42.80 42.86 14.55
C LYS A 374 42.81 44.27 13.97
N LEU A 375 41.73 44.71 13.34
CA LEU A 375 41.61 46.06 12.78
C LEU A 375 41.67 47.13 13.89
N ASN A 376 40.97 46.90 15.00
CA ASN A 376 41.01 47.78 16.17
C ASN A 376 42.40 47.81 16.81
N TRP A 377 43.10 46.67 16.85
CA TRP A 377 44.48 46.59 17.31
C TRP A 377 45.44 47.37 16.39
N LEU A 378 45.34 47.20 15.07
CA LEU A 378 46.12 47.96 14.07
C LEU A 378 45.85 49.47 14.15
N THR A 379 44.59 49.86 14.34
CA THR A 379 44.17 51.26 14.48
C THR A 379 44.73 51.87 15.77
N ARG A 380 44.75 51.11 16.88
CA ARG A 380 45.39 51.52 18.14
C ARG A 380 46.90 51.67 18.00
N ILE A 381 47.58 50.79 17.25
CA ILE A 381 49.01 50.91 16.96
C ILE A 381 49.30 52.17 16.14
N ASN A 382 48.52 52.43 15.10
CA ASN A 382 48.69 53.61 14.26
C ASN A 382 48.40 54.92 15.02
N ARG A 383 47.41 54.93 15.93
CA ARG A 383 47.19 56.07 16.84
C ARG A 383 48.36 56.29 17.80
N LYS A 384 48.91 55.23 18.40
CA LYS A 384 50.10 55.36 19.28
C LYS A 384 51.32 55.92 18.54
N ARG A 385 51.55 55.47 17.30
CA ARG A 385 52.60 56.02 16.41
C ARG A 385 52.39 57.50 16.08
N ALA A 386 51.16 57.95 15.91
CA ALA A 386 50.84 59.34 15.59
C ALA A 386 50.91 60.30 16.79
N SER A 387 50.76 59.79 18.03
CA SER A 387 50.76 60.59 19.26
C SER A 387 52.15 60.81 19.90
N GLY A 388 53.23 60.27 19.32
CA GLY A 388 54.59 60.54 19.78
C GLY A 388 54.91 60.11 21.21
N ILE A 389 54.37 58.97 21.65
CA ILE A 389 54.82 58.24 22.87
C ILE A 389 55.27 56.85 22.46
#